data_AF-A0AA95SFX0-F1
#
_entry.id   AF-A0AA95SFX0-F1
#
_cell.length_a   1.000
_cell.length_b   1.000
_cell.length_c   1.000
_cell.angle_alpha   90.00
_cell.angle_beta   90.00
_cell.angle_gamma   90.00
#
_symmetry.space_group_name_H-M   'P 1'
#
loop_
_entity.id
_entity.type
_entity.pdbx_description
1 polymer ?
#
loop_
_entity_poly.entity_id
_entity_poly.type
_entity_poly.pdbx_seq_one_letter_code
_entity_poly.pdbx_strand_id
1 'polypeptide(L)' 'MSKQLRIQIFQDGQIQAEVLGVKGKKCTDYISLLEELLEAEIIESEYTSEYYQTEEVHIDEMQSNPITVNTKGVR' A
#
# COMPACT_ATOMS: atom_id res chain seq x y z
N MET A 1 -0.88 10.01 -6.59
CA MET A 1 -1.48 8.93 -7.40
C MET A 1 -2.38 8.11 -6.51
N SER A 2 -3.58 7.75 -6.96
CA SER A 2 -4.48 6.86 -6.24
C SER A 2 -4.07 5.40 -6.44
N LYS A 3 -4.19 4.58 -5.39
CA LYS A 3 -4.01 3.12 -5.48
C LYS A 3 -5.28 2.52 -6.10
N GLN A 4 -5.12 1.59 -7.03
CA GLN A 4 -6.23 0.95 -7.72
C GLN A 4 -5.93 -0.53 -7.95
N LEU A 5 -6.96 -1.36 -7.86
CA LEU A 5 -6.91 -2.74 -8.30
C LEU A 5 -7.68 -2.87 -9.62
N ARG A 6 -7.06 -3.48 -10.64
CA ARG A 6 -7.68 -3.77 -11.93
C ARG A 6 -7.84 -5.28 -12.07
N ILE A 7 -9.06 -5.75 -12.30
CA ILE A 7 -9.39 -7.17 -12.44
C ILE A 7 -10.02 -7.39 -13.82
N GLN A 8 -9.55 -8.42 -14.52
CA GLN A 8 -10.13 -8.92 -15.76
C GLN A 8 -10.45 -10.41 -15.59
N ILE A 9 -11.69 -10.78 -15.90
CA ILE A 9 -12.16 -12.16 -15.85
C ILE A 9 -12.40 -12.62 -17.29
N PHE A 10 -11.73 -13.68 -17.71
CA PHE A 10 -11.86 -14.26 -19.04
C PHE A 10 -13.03 -15.26 -19.09
N GLN A 11 -13.49 -15.58 -20.31
CA GLN A 11 -14.64 -16.46 -20.51
C GLN A 11 -14.40 -17.91 -20.08
N ASP A 12 -13.14 -18.32 -20.00
CA ASP A 12 -12.70 -19.63 -19.52
C ASP A 12 -12.50 -19.69 -18.00
N GLY A 13 -12.78 -18.58 -17.29
CA GLY A 13 -12.64 -18.49 -15.84
C GLY A 13 -11.24 -18.09 -15.36
N GLN A 14 -10.28 -17.84 -16.26
CA GLN A 14 -9.00 -17.25 -15.86
C GLN A 14 -9.20 -15.83 -15.33
N ILE A 15 -8.43 -15.44 -14.32
CA ILE A 15 -8.49 -14.12 -13.71
C ILE A 15 -7.11 -13.47 -13.82
N GLN A 16 -7.08 -12.26 -14.35
CA GLN A 16 -5.90 -11.40 -14.34
C GLN A 16 -6.15 -10.24 -13.38
N ALA A 17 -5.27 -10.07 -12.41
CA ALA A 17 -5.34 -9.01 -11.41
C ALA A 17 -4.06 -8.16 -11.42
N GLU A 18 -4.21 -6.84 -11.41
CA GLU A 18 -3.10 -5.88 -11.41
C GLU A 18 -3.27 -4.85 -10.30
N VAL A 19 -2.19 -4.60 -9.56
CA VAL A 19 -2.13 -3.60 -8.50
C VAL A 19 -1.42 -2.35 -9.03
N LEU A 20 -2.17 -1.27 -9.22
CA LEU A 20 -1.68 -0.01 -9.78
C LEU A 20 -1.46 1.05 -8.69
N GLY A 21 -0.43 1.86 -8.87
CA GLY A 21 -0.11 2.96 -7.95
C GLY A 21 0.53 2.54 -6.62
N VAL A 22 0.97 1.28 -6.51
CA VAL A 22 1.76 0.77 -5.38
C VAL A 22 3.21 0.64 -5.82
N LYS A 23 4.09 1.40 -5.16
CA LYS A 23 5.53 1.38 -5.45
C LYS A 23 6.27 0.38 -4.57
N GLY A 24 7.35 -0.16 -5.10
CA GLY A 24 8.23 -1.05 -4.36
C GLY A 24 7.62 -2.42 -4.14
N LYS A 25 8.22 -3.16 -3.20
CA LYS A 25 7.81 -4.53 -2.87
C LYS A 25 6.44 -4.62 -2.19
N LYS A 26 5.83 -3.50 -1.78
CA LYS A 26 4.52 -3.50 -1.10
C LYS A 26 3.39 -4.08 -1.96
N CYS A 27 3.57 -4.19 -3.28
CA CYS A 27 2.57 -4.84 -4.13
C CYS A 27 2.43 -6.34 -3.81
N THR A 28 3.47 -7.00 -3.26
CA THR A 28 3.41 -8.43 -2.94
C THR A 28 2.49 -8.73 -1.76
N ASP A 29 2.27 -7.75 -0.88
CA ASP A 29 1.37 -7.88 0.28
C ASP A 29 -0.10 -8.08 -0.17
N TYR A 30 -0.42 -7.70 -1.41
CA TYR A 30 -1.75 -7.86 -1.99
C TYR A 30 -2.00 -9.25 -2.56
N ILE A 31 -0.98 -10.13 -2.67
CA ILE A 31 -1.13 -11.49 -3.21
C ILE A 31 -2.16 -12.27 -2.40
N SER A 32 -1.95 -12.39 -1.09
CA SER A 32 -2.87 -13.15 -0.22
C SER A 32 -4.27 -12.53 -0.17
N LEU A 33 -4.36 -11.20 -0.22
CA LEU A 33 -5.65 -10.51 -0.29
C LEU A 33 -6.39 -10.83 -1.59
N LEU A 34 -5.67 -10.92 -2.71
CA LEU A 34 -6.27 -11.26 -4.00
C LEU A 34 -6.78 -12.69 -4.04
N GLU A 35 -6.03 -13.64 -3.48
CA GLU A 35 -6.46 -15.04 -3.40
C GLU A 35 -7.74 -15.19 -2.56
N GLU A 36 -7.80 -14.49 -1.42
CA GLU A 36 -8.99 -14.48 -0.55
C GLU A 36 -10.20 -13.82 -1.23
N LEU A 37 -10.01 -12.65 -1.85
CA LEU A 37 -11.10 -11.89 -2.48
C LEU A 37 -11.65 -12.56 -3.74
N LEU A 38 -10.79 -13.22 -4.50
CA LEU A 38 -11.17 -13.85 -5.76
C LEU A 38 -11.52 -15.34 -5.59
N GLU A 39 -11.33 -15.88 -4.37
CA GLU A 39 -11.45 -17.30 -4.07
C GLU A 39 -10.68 -18.17 -5.10
N ALA A 40 -9.46 -17.73 -5.44
CA ALA A 40 -8.63 -18.28 -6.51
C ALA A 40 -7.17 -18.40 -6.07
N GLU A 41 -6.40 -19.22 -6.79
CA GLU A 41 -4.95 -19.39 -6.56
C GLU A 41 -4.16 -18.66 -7.63
N ILE A 42 -3.08 -17.97 -7.22
CA ILE A 42 -2.19 -17.28 -8.17
C ILE A 42 -1.22 -18.30 -8.77
N ILE A 43 -1.35 -18.54 -10.07
CA ILE A 43 -0.49 -19.46 -10.82
C ILE A 43 0.78 -18.77 -11.37
N GLU A 44 0.71 -17.46 -11.61
CA GLU A 44 1.80 -16.68 -12.19
C GLU A 44 1.74 -15.23 -11.68
N SER A 45 2.90 -14.60 -11.53
CA SER A 45 3.01 -13.20 -11.11
C SER A 45 4.11 -12.49 -11.87
N GLU A 46 3.77 -11.34 -12.44
CA GLU A 46 4.70 -10.44 -13.10
C GLU A 46 4.72 -9.09 -12.38
N TYR A 47 5.86 -8.41 -12.43
CA TYR A 47 6.04 -7.12 -11.76
C TYR A 47 5.94 -5.97 -12.76
N THR A 48 5.11 -4.98 -12.44
CA THR A 48 5.06 -3.73 -13.18
C THR A 48 6.30 -2.88 -12.87
N SER A 49 6.52 -1.81 -13.64
CA SER A 49 7.66 -0.91 -13.42
C SER A 49 7.66 -0.26 -12.03
N GLU A 50 6.51 -0.10 -11.39
CA GLU A 50 6.37 0.45 -10.04
C GLU A 50 7.03 -0.42 -8.96
N TYR A 51 7.15 -1.74 -9.17
CA TYR A 51 7.82 -2.65 -8.23
C TYR A 51 9.28 -2.23 -7.95
N TYR A 52 9.95 -1.69 -8.96
CA TYR A 52 11.36 -1.26 -8.87
C TYR A 52 11.52 0.18 -8.38
N GLN A 53 10.42 0.88 -8.11
CA GLN A 53 10.46 2.25 -7.60
C GLN A 53 10.46 2.25 -6.06
N THR A 54 11.11 3.25 -5.48
CA THR A 54 11.08 3.48 -4.03
C THR A 54 9.85 4.32 -3.68
N GLU A 55 9.17 3.95 -2.59
CA GLU A 55 8.11 4.78 -2.02
C GLU A 55 8.76 5.93 -1.23
N GLU A 56 8.34 7.17 -1.51
CA GLU A 56 8.77 8.32 -0.74
C GLU A 56 8.07 8.29 0.61
N VAL A 57 8.85 8.13 1.68
CA VAL A 57 8.34 8.23 3.05
C VAL A 57 8.12 9.71 3.35
N HIS A 58 6.86 10.16 3.31
CA HIS A 58 6.50 11.43 3.93
C HIS A 58 6.51 11.22 5.44
N ILE A 59 7.55 11.73 6.09
CA ILE A 59 7.55 11.90 7.53
C ILE A 59 6.68 13.13 7.79
N ASP A 60 5.42 12.92 8.18
CA ASP A 60 4.63 14.00 8.77
C ASP A 60 5.32 14.40 10.07
N GLU A 61 5.99 15.55 10.06
CA GLU A 61 6.53 16.18 11.26
C GLU A 61 5.34 16.49 12.18
N MET A 62 5.08 15.60 13.15
CA MET A 62 4.18 15.89 14.25
C MET A 62 4.68 17.16 14.94
N GLN A 63 3.93 18.25 14.77
CA GLN A 63 4.19 19.56 15.35
C GLN A 63 4.53 19.43 16.83
N SER A 64 5.77 19.75 17.16
CA SER A 64 6.23 19.91 18.53
C SER A 64 5.52 21.13 19.14
N ASN A 65 4.40 20.90 19.82
CA ASN A 65 3.84 21.93 20.69
C ASN A 65 4.84 22.19 21.83
N PRO A 66 5.40 23.40 22.00
CA PRO A 66 6.23 23.70 23.14
C PRO A 66 5.36 23.66 24.40
N ILE A 67 5.59 22.65 25.24
CA ILE A 67 5.04 22.60 26.60
C ILE A 67 5.57 23.84 27.32
N THR A 68 4.72 24.87 27.47
CA THR A 68 5.04 26.03 28.28
C THR A 68 4.91 25.60 29.74
N VAL A 69 6.04 25.29 30.37
CA VAL A 69 6.10 24.99 31.81
C VAL A 69 5.85 26.30 32.55
N ASN A 70 4.60 26.53 32.97
CA ASN A 70 4.27 27.63 33.86
C ASN A 70 4.90 27.36 35.23
N THR A 71 6.08 27.92 35.46
CA THR A 71 6.68 28.03 36.80
C THR A 71 6.03 29.21 37.54
N LYS A 72 4.77 29.02 37.99
CA LYS A 72 4.21 29.90 39.02
C LYS A 72 4.34 29.23 40.38
N GLY A 73 5.08 29.92 41.24
CA GLY A 73 5.64 29.44 42.49
C GLY A 73 4.64 28.79 43.44
N VAL A 74 5.14 27.78 44.14
CA VAL A 74 4.64 27.39 45.45
C VAL A 74 5.67 27.92 46.44
N ARG A 75 5.21 28.88 47.25
CA ARG A 75 5.90 29.36 48.45
C ARG A 75 5.96 28.27 49.51
#